data_AF-A0A9X4NYJ7-F1
#
_entry.id   AF-A0A9X4NYJ7-F1
#
_cell.length_a   1.000
_cell.length_b   1.000
_cell.length_c   1.000
_cell.angle_alpha   90.00
_cell.angle_beta   90.00
_cell.angle_gamma   90.00
#
_symmetry.space_group_name_H-M   'P 1'
#
loop_
_entity.id
_entity.type
_entity.pdbx_description
1 polymer ?
#
loop_
_entity_poly.entity_id
_entity_poly.type
_entity_poly.pdbx_seq_one_letter_code
_entity_poly.pdbx_strand_id
1 'polypeptide(L)'
;MSPEKKRKLRNIALLALLGLIGGTFAFQAINQQAINDRANEIRTHAPGRVHDYYNRDTGNKDVFVENYSRGTRSDSIMVRIRLSEYMETQGHRDDTPTPLVDTAVRENIDTWTTYLPEEGNITQRRGEDSSRFNRYSNLVFGHAGTAPWYMPTFNHNLEDLRSAAAGHARDYVEGDGATDIYTDGRTHPGNGRENYWTESGERSSYDNRDGRWPGVTAHQETKQHLQEERPPMSLQQWQLLPDEEKFDNFWVFDSKTGWAYWAELLEPGQATSYLLDAANMTDEVVNSVVNGSYYYAIHVDSEAISPLNMERFLEPEVEGAPVDTVLQGFLEGLKGDGNPRSHIDSDIGDFDFERMSQGAPGRIFTMAGQQFRYLENQGNGNHMIIRNQTIGAPILGVNRNAAVNDWYNNEFLPSDPVLREQWEAYVAPVASSFPATNLSWADTDRALNGVITNLEDFPIPYGDRTVVVPEGERRAFNLSVADVNHLTRTGRFFGMLDRGSNTAWWLRTPSTAVLSFWNVAAIGTWVSSPSNGGSIGVRPALIIHQ
;
A
#
# COMPACT_ATOMS: atom_id res chain seq x y z
N MET A 1 36.63 1.46 -24.00
CA MET A 1 35.38 2.21 -23.77
C MET A 1 34.23 1.30 -24.14
N SER A 2 33.37 0.92 -23.18
CA SER A 2 32.34 -0.12 -23.40
C SER A 2 31.26 0.32 -24.39
N PRO A 3 30.60 -0.64 -25.09
CA PRO A 3 29.53 -0.36 -26.05
C PRO A 3 28.37 0.47 -25.48
N GLU A 4 28.10 0.36 -24.17
CA GLU A 4 27.06 1.12 -23.48
C GLU A 4 27.32 2.63 -23.44
N LYS A 5 28.59 3.07 -23.40
CA LYS A 5 28.93 4.50 -23.46
C LYS A 5 28.62 5.13 -24.83
N LYS A 6 28.54 4.35 -25.91
CA LYS A 6 28.21 4.86 -27.26
C LYS A 6 26.70 5.06 -27.48
N ARG A 7 25.84 4.39 -26.71
CA ARG A 7 24.38 4.49 -26.83
C ARG A 7 23.81 5.70 -26.06
N LYS A 8 24.44 6.11 -24.95
CA LYS A 8 24.04 7.30 -24.15
C LYS A 8 24.40 8.65 -24.78
N LEU A 9 25.41 8.70 -25.65
CA LEU A 9 25.85 9.96 -26.29
C LEU A 9 25.04 10.37 -27.54
N ARG A 10 24.20 9.50 -28.10
CA ARG A 10 23.45 9.78 -29.34
C ARG A 10 22.17 10.62 -29.12
N ASN A 11 21.71 10.73 -27.87
CA ASN A 11 20.45 11.44 -27.55
C ASN A 11 20.66 12.89 -27.06
N ILE A 12 21.90 13.39 -26.96
CA ILE A 12 22.20 14.74 -26.44
C ILE A 12 22.32 15.79 -27.56
N ALA A 13 22.32 15.40 -28.84
CA ALA A 13 22.59 16.30 -29.95
C ALA A 13 21.36 16.94 -30.64
N LEU A 14 20.14 16.80 -30.09
CA LEU A 14 18.89 17.15 -30.81
C LEU A 14 17.99 18.20 -30.13
N LEU A 15 18.50 18.94 -29.15
CA LEU A 15 17.72 19.94 -28.38
C LEU A 15 18.19 21.40 -28.53
N ALA A 16 19.04 21.71 -29.51
CA ALA A 16 19.65 23.05 -29.64
C ALA A 16 19.20 23.85 -30.88
N LEU A 17 18.01 23.62 -31.46
CA LEU A 17 17.65 24.26 -32.74
C LEU A 17 16.23 24.84 -32.87
N LEU A 18 15.68 25.50 -31.85
CA LEU A 18 14.40 26.21 -31.97
C LEU A 18 14.36 27.57 -31.24
N GLY A 19 15.27 28.49 -31.61
CA GLY A 19 15.21 29.86 -31.08
C GLY A 19 15.77 30.89 -32.06
N LEU A 20 15.04 31.22 -33.13
CA LEU A 20 15.42 32.31 -34.04
C LEU A 20 14.25 32.76 -34.92
N ILE A 21 13.41 33.70 -34.44
CA ILE A 21 12.76 34.74 -35.28
C ILE A 21 12.58 36.00 -34.42
N GLY A 22 13.08 37.15 -34.90
CA GLY A 22 13.00 38.45 -34.25
C GLY A 22 11.95 39.41 -34.84
N GLY A 23 11.81 40.59 -34.20
CA GLY A 23 11.10 41.76 -34.73
C GLY A 23 10.68 42.76 -33.64
N THR A 24 11.27 43.95 -33.63
CA THR A 24 11.00 45.08 -32.72
C THR A 24 9.94 46.03 -33.28
N PHE A 25 8.88 46.34 -32.51
CA PHE A 25 8.21 47.64 -32.46
C PHE A 25 7.62 47.87 -31.06
N ALA A 26 7.88 49.03 -30.48
CA ALA A 26 7.48 49.42 -29.13
C ALA A 26 6.13 50.17 -29.15
N PHE A 27 5.20 49.80 -28.27
CA PHE A 27 4.28 50.70 -27.57
C PHE A 27 3.90 50.07 -26.22
N GLN A 28 3.93 50.89 -25.16
CA GLN A 28 3.77 50.51 -23.77
C GLN A 28 2.37 49.93 -23.48
N ALA A 29 2.36 48.67 -23.05
CA ALA A 29 1.42 48.18 -22.06
C ALA A 29 2.26 47.42 -21.02
N ILE A 30 2.11 47.78 -19.74
CA ILE A 30 2.63 46.95 -18.66
C ILE A 30 1.75 45.70 -18.65
N ASN A 31 2.10 44.72 -19.47
CA ASN A 31 1.60 43.37 -19.30
C ASN A 31 2.40 42.77 -18.15
N GLN A 32 1.73 42.45 -17.04
CA GLN A 32 2.28 41.46 -16.13
C GLN A 32 2.25 40.12 -16.90
N GLN A 33 3.43 39.68 -17.31
CA GLN A 33 3.62 38.34 -17.85
C GLN A 33 4.24 37.51 -16.71
N ALA A 34 3.47 36.55 -16.19
CA ALA A 34 4.00 35.51 -15.33
C ALA A 34 4.37 34.32 -16.23
N ILE A 35 5.63 33.90 -16.19
CA ILE A 35 6.03 32.56 -16.56
C ILE A 35 6.03 31.75 -15.26
N ASN A 36 5.14 30.76 -15.19
CA ASN A 36 5.30 29.64 -14.26
C ASN A 36 6.16 28.60 -14.98
N ASP A 37 7.48 28.79 -14.96
CA ASP A 37 8.41 27.77 -15.41
C ASP A 37 8.54 26.73 -14.28
N ARG A 38 8.21 25.48 -14.57
CA ARG A 38 8.54 24.34 -13.72
C ARG A 38 9.55 23.49 -14.48
N ALA A 39 10.83 23.75 -14.24
CA ALA A 39 11.88 22.78 -14.54
C ALA A 39 11.81 21.66 -13.49
N ASN A 40 10.96 20.65 -13.74
CA ASN A 40 10.97 19.42 -12.95
C ASN A 40 12.04 18.48 -13.53
N GLU A 41 13.12 18.27 -12.78
CA GLU A 41 13.96 17.09 -13.00
C GLU A 41 13.15 15.85 -12.63
N ILE A 42 12.77 15.03 -13.63
CA ILE A 42 12.23 13.70 -13.38
C ILE A 42 13.39 12.86 -12.83
N ARG A 43 13.41 12.65 -11.51
CA ARG A 43 14.40 11.79 -10.85
C ARG A 43 14.12 10.35 -11.21
N THR A 44 15.08 9.68 -11.83
CA THR A 44 14.99 8.24 -12.14
C THR A 44 15.43 7.35 -10.97
N HIS A 45 16.00 7.93 -9.91
CA HIS A 45 16.47 7.22 -8.71
C HIS A 45 15.65 7.71 -7.51
N ALA A 46 15.08 6.78 -6.76
CA ALA A 46 14.29 7.06 -5.57
C ALA A 46 15.14 6.89 -4.29
N PRO A 47 14.82 7.60 -3.20
CA PRO A 47 15.61 7.64 -1.96
C PRO A 47 15.46 6.39 -1.08
N GLY A 48 15.59 5.20 -1.65
CA GLY A 48 15.58 3.92 -0.93
C GLY A 48 16.99 3.42 -0.61
N ARG A 49 17.17 2.79 0.55
CA ARG A 49 18.41 2.09 0.94
C ARG A 49 18.09 0.75 1.58
N VAL A 50 18.69 -0.33 1.06
CA VAL A 50 18.66 -1.64 1.74
C VAL A 50 19.58 -1.62 2.95
N HIS A 51 19.09 -2.17 4.04
CA HIS A 51 19.87 -2.55 5.21
C HIS A 51 20.05 -4.06 5.23
N ASP A 52 21.28 -4.47 5.55
CA ASP A 52 21.68 -5.86 5.67
C ASP A 52 22.45 -6.03 6.98
N TYR A 53 21.77 -6.54 8.00
CA TYR A 53 22.37 -6.80 9.31
C TYR A 53 22.59 -8.29 9.46
N TYR A 54 23.84 -8.71 9.55
CA TYR A 54 24.18 -10.13 9.62
C TYR A 54 25.10 -10.42 10.80
N ASN A 55 24.83 -11.51 11.51
CA ASN A 55 25.75 -12.04 12.50
C ASN A 55 25.86 -13.57 12.42
N ARG A 56 26.97 -14.04 11.83
CA ARG A 56 27.29 -15.47 11.68
C ARG A 56 27.31 -16.29 12.98
N ASP A 57 27.62 -15.68 14.13
CA ASP A 57 27.72 -16.41 15.40
C ASP A 57 26.33 -16.77 15.93
N THR A 58 25.33 -15.95 15.58
CA THR A 58 23.94 -16.12 16.00
C THR A 58 23.02 -16.66 14.89
N GLY A 59 23.44 -16.58 13.62
CA GLY A 59 22.59 -16.89 12.46
C GLY A 59 21.62 -15.77 12.04
N ASN A 60 21.58 -14.68 12.82
CA ASN A 60 20.75 -13.49 12.57
C ASN A 60 21.02 -12.89 11.18
N LYS A 61 19.95 -12.58 10.44
CA LYS A 61 20.04 -11.96 9.12
C LYS A 61 18.80 -11.09 8.88
N ASP A 62 18.94 -9.79 9.10
CA ASP A 62 17.85 -8.83 8.95
C ASP A 62 18.01 -8.07 7.63
N VAL A 63 16.99 -8.14 6.78
CA VAL A 63 16.95 -7.43 5.49
C VAL A 63 15.69 -6.60 5.39
N PHE A 64 15.84 -5.29 5.17
CA PHE A 64 14.74 -4.33 5.05
C PHE A 64 15.17 -3.11 4.22
N VAL A 65 14.23 -2.22 3.91
CA VAL A 65 14.50 -0.98 3.17
C VAL A 65 14.06 0.25 3.94
N GLU A 66 14.92 1.28 3.96
CA GLU A 66 14.60 2.62 4.45
C GLU A 66 14.30 3.56 3.27
N ASN A 67 13.24 4.37 3.39
CA ASN A 67 13.10 5.60 2.61
C ASN A 67 13.79 6.74 3.39
N TYR A 68 15.03 7.07 3.02
CA TYR A 68 15.83 8.05 3.76
C TYR A 68 15.48 9.51 3.43
N SER A 69 14.48 9.75 2.59
CA SER A 69 14.09 11.12 2.22
C SER A 69 13.59 11.93 3.43
N ARG A 70 13.90 13.25 3.41
CA ARG A 70 13.53 14.21 4.45
C ARG A 70 13.16 15.57 3.85
N GLY A 71 12.32 16.32 4.55
CA GLY A 71 12.00 17.73 4.23
C GLY A 71 11.10 17.90 3.00
N THR A 72 11.18 19.05 2.32
CA THR A 72 10.25 19.45 1.24
C THR A 72 10.42 18.70 -0.10
N ARG A 73 11.21 17.61 -0.11
CA ARG A 73 11.48 16.72 -1.26
C ARG A 73 11.19 15.26 -0.86
N SER A 74 10.16 15.08 -0.05
CA SER A 74 9.76 13.85 0.61
C SER A 74 8.76 13.11 -0.28
N ASP A 75 9.29 12.27 -1.18
CA ASP A 75 8.46 11.41 -2.03
C ASP A 75 8.38 10.01 -1.43
N SER A 76 7.15 9.47 -1.34
CA SER A 76 6.91 8.07 -1.05
C SER A 76 7.47 7.20 -2.19
N ILE A 77 7.90 5.98 -1.86
CA ILE A 77 8.56 5.08 -2.82
C ILE A 77 7.88 3.72 -2.85
N MET A 78 7.92 3.07 -4.01
CA MET A 78 7.64 1.64 -4.15
C MET A 78 8.97 0.89 -4.04
N VAL A 79 8.96 -0.25 -3.37
CA VAL A 79 10.16 -1.03 -3.07
C VAL A 79 9.99 -2.48 -3.46
N ARG A 80 11.04 -3.07 -4.04
CA ARG A 80 11.16 -4.52 -4.19
C ARG A 80 12.56 -5.02 -3.83
N ILE A 81 12.64 -6.25 -3.34
CA ILE A 81 13.88 -6.96 -3.04
C ILE A 81 13.85 -8.33 -3.74
N ARG A 82 15.00 -8.81 -4.21
CA ARG A 82 15.18 -10.18 -4.66
C ARG A 82 16.42 -10.78 -4.01
N LEU A 83 16.27 -12.01 -3.55
CA LEU A 83 17.35 -12.77 -2.92
C LEU A 83 17.99 -13.71 -3.94
N SER A 84 19.30 -13.87 -3.87
CA SER A 84 20.01 -14.93 -4.59
C SER A 84 20.98 -15.64 -3.65
N GLU A 85 21.10 -16.96 -3.78
CA GLU A 85 21.84 -17.80 -2.85
C GLU A 85 23.01 -18.49 -3.54
N TYR A 86 24.09 -18.65 -2.79
CA TYR A 86 25.23 -19.47 -3.17
C TYR A 86 25.63 -20.38 -2.03
N MET A 87 25.95 -21.62 -2.38
CA MET A 87 26.49 -22.59 -1.43
C MET A 87 27.56 -23.43 -2.12
N GLU A 88 28.63 -23.71 -1.40
CA GLU A 88 29.64 -24.70 -1.77
C GLU A 88 30.04 -25.53 -0.56
N THR A 89 30.45 -26.77 -0.80
CA THR A 89 30.98 -27.66 0.22
C THR A 89 32.37 -28.13 -0.18
N GLN A 90 33.21 -28.40 0.81
CA GLN A 90 34.55 -28.92 0.61
C GLN A 90 34.81 -29.99 1.64
N GLY A 91 34.98 -31.24 1.20
CA GLY A 91 35.48 -32.30 2.07
C GLY A 91 36.93 -32.04 2.46
N HIS A 92 37.35 -32.56 3.60
CA HIS A 92 38.71 -32.35 4.14
C HIS A 92 39.83 -32.89 3.24
N ARG A 93 39.49 -33.77 2.30
CA ARG A 93 40.43 -34.33 1.30
C ARG A 93 40.28 -33.71 -0.08
N ASP A 94 39.37 -32.77 -0.26
CA ASP A 94 39.10 -32.15 -1.55
C ASP A 94 39.99 -30.93 -1.72
N ASP A 95 40.69 -30.85 -2.86
CA ASP A 95 41.57 -29.73 -3.17
C ASP A 95 40.81 -28.45 -3.54
N THR A 96 39.53 -28.58 -3.92
CA THR A 96 38.67 -27.46 -4.35
C THR A 96 37.25 -27.60 -3.81
N PRO A 97 36.58 -26.49 -3.44
CA PRO A 97 35.15 -26.49 -3.12
C PRO A 97 34.30 -26.95 -4.31
N THR A 98 33.18 -27.60 -4.01
CA THR A 98 32.15 -28.00 -4.98
C THR A 98 30.89 -27.14 -4.75
N PRO A 99 30.49 -26.31 -5.73
CA PRO A 99 29.24 -25.58 -5.68
C PRO A 99 28.02 -26.52 -5.61
N LEU A 100 26.95 -26.11 -4.91
CA LEU A 100 25.68 -26.85 -4.87
C LEU A 100 24.98 -26.88 -6.24
N VAL A 101 25.17 -25.81 -7.01
CA VAL A 101 24.69 -25.63 -8.37
C VAL A 101 25.91 -25.49 -9.27
N ASP A 102 26.12 -26.45 -10.18
CA ASP A 102 27.38 -26.62 -10.93
C ASP A 102 27.78 -25.40 -11.77
N THR A 103 26.81 -24.56 -12.15
CA THR A 103 27.02 -23.34 -12.94
C THR A 103 27.32 -22.10 -12.10
N ALA A 104 27.14 -22.18 -10.78
CA ALA A 104 27.33 -21.05 -9.88
C ALA A 104 28.80 -20.88 -9.51
N VAL A 105 29.25 -19.63 -9.46
CA VAL A 105 30.63 -19.23 -9.11
C VAL A 105 30.57 -18.24 -7.97
N ARG A 106 31.31 -18.53 -6.89
CA ARG A 106 31.32 -17.74 -5.65
C ARG A 106 31.58 -16.25 -5.91
N GLU A 107 32.58 -15.92 -6.71
CA GLU A 107 33.00 -14.55 -6.98
C GLU A 107 32.10 -13.83 -8.01
N ASN A 108 31.14 -14.52 -8.62
CA ASN A 108 30.24 -13.96 -9.63
C ASN A 108 28.78 -14.06 -9.22
N ILE A 109 28.26 -12.99 -8.60
CA ILE A 109 26.87 -12.92 -8.10
C ILE A 109 25.81 -13.13 -9.19
N ASP A 110 26.13 -12.82 -10.45
CA ASP A 110 25.20 -13.01 -11.58
C ASP A 110 24.93 -14.49 -11.87
N THR A 111 25.75 -15.38 -11.30
CA THR A 111 25.59 -16.84 -11.41
C THR A 111 24.93 -17.46 -10.18
N TRP A 112 24.65 -16.67 -9.14
CA TRP A 112 24.00 -17.17 -7.93
C TRP A 112 22.55 -17.50 -8.21
N THR A 113 22.01 -18.47 -7.48
CA THR A 113 20.68 -18.99 -7.74
C THR A 113 19.63 -18.06 -7.12
N THR A 114 18.76 -17.48 -7.94
CA THR A 114 17.62 -16.69 -7.45
C THR A 114 16.73 -17.51 -6.52
N TYR A 115 16.32 -16.91 -5.40
CA TYR A 115 15.32 -17.48 -4.51
C TYR A 115 13.95 -17.46 -5.20
N LEU A 116 13.44 -18.64 -5.55
CA LEU A 116 12.15 -18.78 -6.21
C LEU A 116 11.20 -19.54 -5.28
N PRO A 117 10.25 -18.87 -4.61
CA PRO A 117 9.32 -19.55 -3.72
C PRO A 117 8.28 -20.39 -4.48
N GLU A 118 7.79 -21.44 -3.85
CA GLU A 118 6.58 -22.15 -4.26
C GLU A 118 5.36 -21.22 -4.24
N GLU A 119 4.41 -21.45 -5.15
CA GLU A 119 3.13 -20.73 -5.13
C GLU A 119 2.36 -21.12 -3.87
N GLY A 120 1.98 -20.12 -3.05
CA GLY A 120 1.27 -20.37 -1.79
C GLY A 120 2.14 -20.83 -0.61
N ASN A 121 3.45 -21.05 -0.81
CA ASN A 121 4.38 -21.37 0.26
C ASN A 121 5.73 -20.68 0.06
N ILE A 122 5.87 -19.48 0.61
CA ILE A 122 7.09 -18.68 0.46
C ILE A 122 8.31 -19.25 1.17
N THR A 123 8.15 -20.28 2.01
CA THR A 123 9.27 -20.87 2.77
C THR A 123 9.92 -22.06 2.06
N GLN A 124 9.33 -22.53 0.96
CA GLN A 124 9.85 -23.62 0.14
C GLN A 124 10.27 -23.08 -1.23
N ARG A 125 11.47 -23.45 -1.67
CA ARG A 125 11.97 -23.06 -2.99
C ARG A 125 11.53 -24.03 -4.07
N ARG A 126 11.26 -23.53 -5.27
CA ARG A 126 10.88 -24.29 -6.46
C ARG A 126 11.91 -24.15 -7.59
N GLY A 127 11.80 -25.00 -8.60
CA GLY A 127 12.70 -24.99 -9.75
C GLY A 127 13.96 -25.82 -9.53
N GLU A 128 14.65 -26.16 -10.63
CA GLU A 128 15.73 -27.15 -10.63
C GLU A 128 16.91 -26.78 -9.71
N ASP A 129 17.33 -25.51 -9.74
CA ASP A 129 18.47 -25.04 -8.95
C ASP A 129 18.05 -24.56 -7.56
N SER A 130 17.03 -23.69 -7.46
CA SER A 130 16.60 -23.08 -6.18
C SER A 130 16.13 -24.13 -5.18
N SER A 131 15.41 -25.17 -5.62
CA SER A 131 14.91 -26.23 -4.73
C SER A 131 16.01 -27.05 -4.04
N ARG A 132 17.24 -27.07 -4.59
CA ARG A 132 18.38 -27.79 -3.98
C ARG A 132 18.74 -27.23 -2.60
N PHE A 133 18.52 -25.93 -2.38
CA PHE A 133 18.83 -25.26 -1.11
C PHE A 133 17.88 -25.66 0.03
N ASN A 134 16.68 -26.16 -0.26
CA ASN A 134 15.71 -26.61 0.76
C ASN A 134 16.28 -27.72 1.65
N ARG A 135 17.28 -28.46 1.16
CA ARG A 135 17.99 -29.49 1.94
C ARG A 135 18.88 -28.88 3.03
N TYR A 136 19.47 -27.72 2.78
CA TYR A 136 20.61 -27.19 3.55
C TYR A 136 20.29 -25.92 4.34
N SER A 137 19.27 -25.15 3.94
CA SER A 137 18.97 -23.87 4.57
C SER A 137 17.47 -23.57 4.59
N ASN A 138 17.04 -22.98 5.71
CA ASN A 138 15.70 -22.45 5.91
C ASN A 138 15.78 -20.94 6.12
N LEU A 139 15.09 -20.18 5.28
CA LEU A 139 14.93 -18.74 5.45
C LEU A 139 13.69 -18.46 6.30
N VAL A 140 13.81 -17.50 7.22
CA VAL A 140 12.70 -17.01 8.05
C VAL A 140 12.32 -15.63 7.53
N PHE A 141 11.11 -15.52 6.98
CA PHE A 141 10.59 -14.28 6.41
C PHE A 141 9.66 -13.58 7.38
N GLY A 142 9.70 -12.24 7.37
CA GLY A 142 8.90 -11.40 8.26
C GLY A 142 9.47 -11.36 9.67
N HIS A 143 8.92 -10.47 10.48
CA HIS A 143 9.25 -10.35 11.90
C HIS A 143 7.98 -10.29 12.74
N ALA A 144 7.76 -11.31 13.56
CA ALA A 144 6.61 -11.36 14.44
C ALA A 144 6.84 -10.57 15.74
N GLY A 145 5.79 -9.90 16.22
CA GLY A 145 5.82 -9.17 17.49
C GLY A 145 6.23 -7.70 17.31
N THR A 146 6.81 -7.11 18.36
CA THR A 146 7.14 -5.69 18.38
C THR A 146 8.16 -5.33 17.32
N ALA A 147 7.85 -4.31 16.51
CA ALA A 147 8.78 -3.75 15.53
C ALA A 147 10.14 -3.40 16.16
N PRO A 148 11.25 -3.90 15.60
CA PRO A 148 12.58 -3.64 16.14
C PRO A 148 13.00 -2.18 15.94
N TRP A 149 14.14 -1.81 16.52
CA TRP A 149 14.78 -0.53 16.28
C TRP A 149 15.94 -0.71 15.29
N TYR A 150 16.17 0.28 14.45
CA TYR A 150 17.33 0.37 13.56
C TYR A 150 17.99 1.74 13.64
N MET A 151 19.24 1.79 13.19
CA MET A 151 19.94 3.04 12.93
C MET A 151 19.69 3.45 11.47
N PRO A 152 19.10 4.63 11.21
CA PRO A 152 18.94 5.16 9.85
C PRO A 152 20.26 5.31 9.11
N THR A 153 20.24 5.11 7.81
CA THR A 153 21.44 5.25 6.97
C THR A 153 22.01 6.66 7.04
N PHE A 154 23.33 6.75 7.04
CA PHE A 154 24.05 8.00 6.84
C PHE A 154 24.20 8.32 5.34
N ASN A 155 24.03 7.33 4.45
CA ASN A 155 24.29 7.46 3.03
C ASN A 155 23.05 7.87 2.23
N HIS A 156 22.84 9.19 2.09
CA HIS A 156 21.72 9.77 1.35
C HIS A 156 22.05 10.06 -0.13
N ASN A 157 23.14 9.50 -0.66
CA ASN A 157 23.49 9.64 -2.08
C ASN A 157 22.69 8.64 -2.93
N LEU A 158 21.85 9.17 -3.83
CA LEU A 158 21.02 8.40 -4.76
C LEU A 158 21.82 7.57 -5.78
N GLU A 159 23.06 7.97 -6.07
CA GLU A 159 23.93 7.29 -7.03
C GLU A 159 24.90 6.30 -6.37
N ASP A 160 24.98 6.31 -5.04
CA ASP A 160 25.80 5.35 -4.32
C ASP A 160 25.04 4.02 -4.19
N LEU A 161 25.61 2.94 -4.69
CA LEU A 161 25.02 1.60 -4.69
C LEU A 161 25.27 0.83 -3.39
N ARG A 162 26.09 1.35 -2.47
CA ARG A 162 26.37 0.69 -1.19
C ARG A 162 25.10 0.53 -0.34
N SER A 163 24.79 -0.67 0.08
CA SER A 163 23.82 -0.96 1.14
C SER A 163 24.26 -0.39 2.50
N ALA A 164 23.38 -0.43 3.48
CA ALA A 164 23.71 -0.22 4.89
C ALA A 164 24.02 -1.58 5.54
N ALA A 165 25.24 -2.09 5.30
CA ALA A 165 25.70 -3.39 5.78
C ALA A 165 26.35 -3.28 7.17
N ALA A 166 25.85 -4.05 8.15
CA ALA A 166 26.35 -4.05 9.53
C ALA A 166 26.76 -5.44 10.05
N GLY A 167 27.58 -5.47 11.10
CA GLY A 167 28.04 -6.71 11.71
C GLY A 167 29.03 -7.50 10.84
N HIS A 168 28.63 -8.70 10.45
CA HIS A 168 29.36 -9.57 9.54
C HIS A 168 28.87 -9.45 8.08
N ALA A 169 27.86 -8.60 7.82
CA ALA A 169 27.38 -8.34 6.47
C ALA A 169 28.48 -7.70 5.61
N ARG A 170 28.38 -7.91 4.31
CA ARG A 170 29.35 -7.41 3.33
C ARG A 170 28.65 -6.68 2.22
N ASP A 171 28.98 -5.41 2.09
CA ASP A 171 28.58 -4.64 0.94
C ASP A 171 29.33 -5.10 -0.32
N TYR A 172 28.59 -5.35 -1.39
CA TYR A 172 29.15 -5.85 -2.64
C TYR A 172 30.12 -4.84 -3.31
N VAL A 173 29.92 -3.53 -3.10
CA VAL A 173 30.71 -2.47 -3.75
C VAL A 173 32.04 -2.23 -3.02
N GLU A 174 32.07 -2.33 -1.70
CA GLU A 174 33.28 -2.11 -0.88
C GLU A 174 34.10 -3.37 -0.63
N GLY A 175 33.47 -4.56 -0.62
CA GLY A 175 34.09 -5.79 -0.11
C GLY A 175 34.86 -6.66 -1.10
N ASP A 176 35.11 -6.21 -2.34
CA ASP A 176 35.61 -7.05 -3.45
C ASP A 176 34.76 -8.33 -3.68
N GLY A 177 33.49 -8.33 -3.27
CA GLY A 177 32.59 -9.49 -3.36
C GLY A 177 32.79 -10.56 -2.26
N ALA A 178 32.44 -11.81 -2.59
CA ALA A 178 32.36 -12.94 -1.66
C ALA A 178 33.71 -13.64 -1.40
N THR A 179 34.74 -12.92 -0.95
CA THR A 179 36.13 -13.42 -0.93
C THR A 179 36.44 -14.42 0.21
N ASP A 180 36.35 -14.04 1.49
CA ASP A 180 36.71 -14.92 2.63
C ASP A 180 35.81 -14.79 3.87
N ILE A 181 36.25 -15.06 5.10
CA ILE A 181 35.49 -14.81 6.35
C ILE A 181 36.07 -13.68 7.22
N TYR A 182 37.18 -13.06 6.81
CA TYR A 182 37.97 -12.12 7.62
C TYR A 182 37.92 -10.68 7.10
N THR A 183 37.63 -10.49 5.82
CA THR A 183 37.48 -9.17 5.19
C THR A 183 36.17 -8.51 5.64
N ASP A 184 36.28 -7.24 6.05
CA ASP A 184 35.20 -6.39 6.54
C ASP A 184 34.62 -5.58 5.38
N GLY A 185 33.35 -5.81 5.04
CA GLY A 185 32.62 -5.07 4.00
C GLY A 185 31.53 -4.18 4.60
N ARG A 186 31.62 -3.83 5.90
CA ARG A 186 30.63 -2.99 6.56
C ARG A 186 30.65 -1.57 6.04
N THR A 187 29.46 -1.05 5.79
CA THR A 187 29.21 0.34 5.40
C THR A 187 28.31 1.04 6.43
N HIS A 188 27.96 0.36 7.51
CA HIS A 188 27.02 0.84 8.52
C HIS A 188 27.39 0.39 9.94
N PRO A 189 27.13 1.20 10.98
CA PRO A 189 27.37 0.80 12.35
C PRO A 189 26.45 -0.35 12.80
N GLY A 190 26.91 -1.06 13.82
CA GLY A 190 26.21 -2.17 14.44
C GLY A 190 26.98 -3.48 14.37
N ASN A 191 26.62 -4.43 15.24
CA ASN A 191 27.24 -5.77 15.28
C ASN A 191 26.43 -6.85 14.55
N GLY A 192 25.30 -6.47 13.93
CA GLY A 192 24.42 -7.34 13.16
C GLY A 192 23.65 -8.38 13.97
N ARG A 193 23.66 -8.30 15.31
CA ARG A 193 22.82 -9.15 16.16
C ARG A 193 21.40 -8.61 16.19
N GLU A 194 20.46 -9.53 16.37
CA GLU A 194 19.07 -9.23 16.67
C GLU A 194 18.97 -8.20 17.82
N ASN A 195 18.05 -7.24 17.69
CA ASN A 195 17.77 -6.24 18.73
C ASN A 195 19.02 -5.47 19.23
N TYR A 196 20.00 -5.25 18.34
CA TYR A 196 21.19 -4.47 18.68
C TYR A 196 20.85 -3.01 18.98
N TRP A 197 20.03 -2.36 18.16
CA TRP A 197 19.60 -0.99 18.39
C TRP A 197 18.40 -0.96 19.34
N THR A 198 18.26 0.13 20.11
CA THR A 198 17.23 0.28 21.14
C THR A 198 16.60 1.67 21.11
N GLU A 199 15.43 1.83 21.74
CA GLU A 199 14.78 3.15 21.93
C GLU A 199 15.59 4.09 22.83
N SER A 200 16.23 3.54 23.86
CA SER A 200 16.95 4.30 24.88
C SER A 200 18.29 3.67 25.25
N GLY A 201 19.18 4.46 25.86
CA GLY A 201 20.50 4.03 26.31
C GLY A 201 21.61 4.22 25.27
N GLU A 202 22.73 3.51 25.44
CA GLU A 202 23.92 3.70 24.60
C GLU A 202 23.74 3.26 23.14
N ARG A 203 22.68 2.49 22.85
CA ARG A 203 22.35 1.97 21.51
C ARG A 203 21.10 2.62 20.93
N SER A 204 20.71 3.81 21.43
CA SER A 204 19.62 4.61 20.84
C SER A 204 20.08 5.74 19.94
N SER A 205 21.39 5.91 19.78
CA SER A 205 21.95 6.87 18.83
C SER A 205 23.36 6.47 18.39
N TYR A 206 23.85 7.10 17.33
CA TYR A 206 25.22 6.95 16.86
C TYR A 206 25.77 8.29 16.35
N ASP A 207 27.02 8.58 16.65
CA ASP A 207 27.72 9.78 16.17
C ASP A 207 28.70 9.41 15.03
N ASN A 208 28.37 9.80 13.80
CA ASN A 208 29.21 9.63 12.60
C ASN A 208 29.98 10.92 12.23
N ARG A 209 30.17 11.87 13.15
CA ARG A 209 30.89 13.12 12.86
C ARG A 209 32.38 12.91 12.55
N ASP A 210 32.95 11.78 12.93
CA ASP A 210 34.30 11.38 12.54
C ASP A 210 34.40 10.90 11.08
N GLY A 211 33.26 10.72 10.40
CA GLY A 211 33.17 10.28 9.01
C GLY A 211 33.54 8.82 8.82
N ARG A 212 33.43 7.98 9.86
CA ARG A 212 33.75 6.56 9.78
C ARG A 212 32.88 5.81 8.76
N TRP A 213 31.60 6.15 8.68
CA TRP A 213 30.65 5.51 7.77
C TRP A 213 30.33 6.43 6.58
N PRO A 214 30.14 5.87 5.37
CA PRO A 214 29.82 6.64 4.18
C PRO A 214 28.58 7.53 4.36
N GLY A 215 28.64 8.73 3.77
CA GLY A 215 27.51 9.66 3.73
C GLY A 215 27.66 10.85 4.66
N VAL A 216 26.57 11.25 5.31
CA VAL A 216 26.50 12.47 6.12
C VAL A 216 27.24 12.29 7.45
N THR A 217 28.06 13.28 7.80
CA THR A 217 28.75 13.37 9.09
C THR A 217 27.82 14.00 10.13
N ALA A 218 27.01 13.17 10.79
CA ALA A 218 25.97 13.62 11.71
C ALA A 218 25.82 12.69 12.92
N HIS A 219 25.18 13.21 13.96
CA HIS A 219 24.62 12.40 15.03
C HIS A 219 23.18 12.04 14.65
N GLN A 220 22.81 10.77 14.78
CA GLN A 220 21.48 10.25 14.46
C GLN A 220 20.95 9.39 15.60
N GLU A 221 19.64 9.47 15.82
CA GLU A 221 18.89 8.61 16.74
C GLU A 221 18.34 7.40 15.99
N THR A 222 18.13 6.31 16.72
CA THR A 222 17.46 5.12 16.19
C THR A 222 16.01 5.44 15.84
N LYS A 223 15.45 4.65 14.93
CA LYS A 223 14.04 4.68 14.56
C LYS A 223 13.46 3.28 14.67
N GLN A 224 12.14 3.21 14.83
CA GLN A 224 11.42 1.96 14.79
C GLN A 224 11.04 1.62 13.34
N HIS A 225 11.05 0.33 13.02
CA HIS A 225 10.46 -0.17 11.77
C HIS A 225 8.95 0.07 11.75
N LEU A 226 8.37 0.05 10.55
CA LEU A 226 6.93 -0.18 10.43
C LEU A 226 6.58 -1.55 11.05
N GLN A 227 5.50 -1.57 11.81
CA GLN A 227 4.97 -2.80 12.40
C GLN A 227 4.51 -3.73 11.28
N GLU A 228 4.93 -4.99 11.36
CA GLU A 228 4.41 -6.01 10.46
C GLU A 228 2.94 -6.29 10.83
N GLU A 229 2.04 -5.98 9.90
CA GLU A 229 0.61 -6.21 10.08
C GLU A 229 0.21 -7.62 9.63
N ARG A 230 1.00 -8.24 8.74
CA ARG A 230 0.82 -9.60 8.25
C ARG A 230 2.14 -10.29 7.94
N PRO A 231 2.23 -11.61 8.14
CA PRO A 231 3.37 -12.37 7.63
C PRO A 231 3.52 -12.18 6.11
N PRO A 232 4.74 -12.15 5.58
CA PRO A 232 4.98 -12.15 4.15
C PRO A 232 4.26 -13.31 3.45
N MET A 233 3.78 -13.07 2.23
CA MET A 233 2.98 -14.04 1.48
C MET A 233 3.29 -14.03 -0.01
N SER A 234 2.78 -15.01 -0.75
CA SER A 234 2.87 -15.03 -2.21
C SER A 234 1.84 -14.11 -2.86
N LEU A 235 2.11 -13.68 -4.09
CA LEU A 235 1.18 -12.89 -4.91
C LEU A 235 -0.15 -13.62 -5.14
N GLN A 236 -0.13 -14.95 -5.20
CA GLN A 236 -1.33 -15.79 -5.31
C GLN A 236 -2.17 -15.72 -4.03
N GLN A 237 -1.55 -15.75 -2.85
CA GLN A 237 -2.25 -15.58 -1.58
C GLN A 237 -2.81 -14.16 -1.43
N TRP A 238 -2.03 -13.16 -1.81
CA TRP A 238 -2.46 -11.76 -1.82
C TRP A 238 -3.71 -11.54 -2.67
N GLN A 239 -3.78 -12.16 -3.86
CA GLN A 239 -4.93 -12.02 -4.76
C GLN A 239 -6.24 -12.53 -4.13
N LEU A 240 -6.16 -13.46 -3.18
CA LEU A 240 -7.31 -14.05 -2.48
C LEU A 240 -7.77 -13.22 -1.27
N LEU A 241 -7.02 -12.18 -0.88
CA LEU A 241 -7.41 -11.30 0.21
C LEU A 241 -8.64 -10.45 -0.15
N PRO A 242 -9.49 -10.12 0.84
CA PRO A 242 -10.47 -9.04 0.70
C PRO A 242 -9.78 -7.73 0.30
N ASP A 243 -10.47 -6.86 -0.45
CA ASP A 243 -9.86 -5.63 -0.97
C ASP A 243 -9.33 -4.71 0.14
N GLU A 244 -10.00 -4.69 1.29
CA GLU A 244 -9.59 -3.93 2.48
C GLU A 244 -8.33 -4.47 3.18
N GLU A 245 -7.92 -5.70 2.86
CA GLU A 245 -6.76 -6.38 3.46
C GLU A 245 -5.55 -6.48 2.51
N LYS A 246 -5.71 -6.06 1.25
CA LYS A 246 -4.68 -6.22 0.21
C LYS A 246 -3.45 -5.34 0.40
N PHE A 247 -3.56 -4.20 1.07
CA PHE A 247 -2.46 -3.24 1.20
C PHE A 247 -2.30 -2.82 2.65
N ASP A 248 -1.13 -3.13 3.19
CA ASP A 248 -0.68 -2.82 4.55
C ASP A 248 0.83 -3.12 4.68
N ASN A 249 1.38 -3.04 5.88
CA ASN A 249 2.80 -3.24 6.17
C ASN A 249 3.21 -4.72 6.13
N PHE A 250 3.36 -5.29 4.93
CA PHE A 250 3.89 -6.65 4.71
C PHE A 250 4.53 -6.82 3.31
N TRP A 251 5.21 -7.94 3.10
CA TRP A 251 5.88 -8.27 1.84
C TRP A 251 5.07 -9.28 1.01
N VAL A 252 5.05 -9.09 -0.32
CA VAL A 252 4.38 -9.98 -1.29
C VAL A 252 5.38 -10.50 -2.32
N PHE A 253 5.60 -11.82 -2.35
CA PHE A 253 6.48 -12.51 -3.29
C PHE A 253 5.78 -12.80 -4.61
N ASP A 254 6.37 -12.34 -5.71
CA ASP A 254 6.11 -12.92 -7.02
C ASP A 254 6.90 -14.22 -7.18
N SER A 255 6.21 -15.35 -6.99
CA SER A 255 6.80 -16.68 -7.16
C SER A 255 7.38 -16.93 -8.55
N LYS A 256 7.02 -16.16 -9.59
CA LYS A 256 7.55 -16.32 -10.96
C LYS A 256 8.95 -15.76 -11.12
N THR A 257 9.20 -14.58 -10.57
CA THR A 257 10.46 -13.83 -10.75
C THR A 257 11.37 -13.84 -9.52
N GLY A 258 10.83 -14.17 -8.35
CA GLY A 258 11.57 -14.14 -7.07
C GLY A 258 11.65 -12.75 -6.44
N TRP A 259 11.06 -11.72 -7.06
CA TRP A 259 10.92 -10.39 -6.45
C TRP A 259 9.87 -10.42 -5.33
N ALA A 260 10.21 -9.83 -4.19
CA ALA A 260 9.30 -9.50 -3.10
C ALA A 260 9.03 -7.99 -3.11
N TYR A 261 7.76 -7.60 -3.09
CA TYR A 261 7.31 -6.22 -3.14
C TYR A 261 6.77 -5.80 -1.77
N TRP A 262 7.09 -4.59 -1.33
CA TRP A 262 6.45 -4.01 -0.15
C TRP A 262 5.01 -3.63 -0.51
N ALA A 263 4.03 -4.08 0.28
CA ALA A 263 2.60 -3.94 -0.02
C ALA A 263 2.00 -2.58 0.38
N GLU A 264 2.84 -1.57 0.63
CA GLU A 264 2.41 -0.19 0.84
C GLU A 264 3.41 0.79 0.20
N LEU A 265 3.02 2.06 0.01
CA LEU A 265 4.00 3.10 -0.29
C LEU A 265 4.86 3.34 0.95
N LEU A 266 6.19 3.28 0.79
CA LEU A 266 7.10 3.54 1.90
C LEU A 266 7.29 5.05 2.03
N GLU A 267 6.73 5.64 3.09
CA GLU A 267 6.76 7.09 3.27
C GLU A 267 8.14 7.60 3.71
N PRO A 268 8.43 8.88 3.44
CA PRO A 268 9.67 9.55 3.84
C PRO A 268 10.03 9.34 5.31
N GLY A 269 11.23 8.80 5.55
CA GLY A 269 11.77 8.54 6.88
C GLY A 269 11.28 7.26 7.55
N GLN A 270 10.50 6.42 6.86
CA GLN A 270 10.09 5.10 7.32
C GLN A 270 11.07 4.00 6.84
N ALA A 271 11.03 2.86 7.53
CA ALA A 271 11.61 1.62 7.04
C ALA A 271 10.57 0.50 7.09
N THR A 272 10.62 -0.39 6.10
CA THR A 272 9.76 -1.59 6.06
C THR A 272 9.97 -2.46 7.30
N SER A 273 9.04 -3.38 7.55
CA SER A 273 9.36 -4.56 8.36
C SER A 273 10.41 -5.42 7.65
N TYR A 274 10.92 -6.44 8.34
CA TYR A 274 11.90 -7.35 7.78
C TYR A 274 11.29 -8.17 6.64
N LEU A 275 11.98 -8.20 5.50
CA LEU A 275 11.73 -9.26 4.53
C LEU A 275 12.29 -10.56 5.07
N LEU A 276 13.57 -10.55 5.46
CA LEU A 276 14.31 -11.69 6.01
C LEU A 276 14.74 -11.36 7.43
N ASP A 277 14.54 -12.30 8.35
CA ASP A 277 14.88 -12.19 9.78
C ASP A 277 15.97 -13.20 10.18
N ALA A 278 16.01 -14.38 9.53
CA ALA A 278 17.08 -15.35 9.76
C ALA A 278 17.36 -16.23 8.54
N ALA A 279 18.58 -16.74 8.50
CA ALA A 279 19.02 -17.77 7.57
C ALA A 279 19.62 -18.95 8.35
N ASN A 280 18.79 -19.96 8.60
CA ASN A 280 19.14 -21.09 9.46
C ASN A 280 19.65 -22.26 8.63
N MET A 281 20.88 -22.69 8.89
CA MET A 281 21.44 -23.91 8.28
C MET A 281 20.83 -25.16 8.92
N THR A 282 20.51 -26.16 8.12
CA THR A 282 19.96 -27.43 8.61
C THR A 282 21.07 -28.36 9.10
N ASP A 283 20.71 -29.32 9.96
CA ASP A 283 21.65 -30.38 10.39
C ASP A 283 22.22 -31.19 9.21
N GLU A 284 21.53 -31.20 8.07
CA GLU A 284 21.96 -31.89 6.86
C GLU A 284 23.26 -31.32 6.28
N VAL A 285 23.53 -30.03 6.46
CA VAL A 285 24.83 -29.47 6.04
C VAL A 285 25.98 -30.05 6.87
N VAL A 286 25.73 -30.30 8.15
CA VAL A 286 26.71 -30.92 9.06
C VAL A 286 26.90 -32.40 8.71
N ASN A 287 25.80 -33.10 8.37
CA ASN A 287 25.83 -34.52 8.02
C ASN A 287 26.41 -34.81 6.63
N SER A 288 26.28 -33.88 5.68
CA SER A 288 26.75 -34.07 4.29
C SER A 288 28.22 -33.73 4.09
N VAL A 289 28.78 -32.87 4.95
CA VAL A 289 30.16 -32.36 4.84
C VAL A 289 31.07 -33.00 5.91
N VAL A 290 30.83 -34.27 6.26
CA VAL A 290 31.57 -34.98 7.33
C VAL A 290 33.08 -34.81 7.15
N ASN A 291 33.73 -34.16 8.13
CA ASN A 291 35.10 -33.65 8.02
C ASN A 291 35.28 -32.76 6.79
N GLY A 292 34.82 -31.51 6.85
CA GLY A 292 34.94 -30.54 5.77
C GLY A 292 34.42 -29.16 6.17
N SER A 293 34.28 -28.25 5.21
CA SER A 293 33.70 -26.92 5.40
C SER A 293 32.62 -26.64 4.37
N TYR A 294 31.68 -25.76 4.70
CA TYR A 294 30.75 -25.20 3.75
C TYR A 294 30.84 -23.68 3.77
N TYR A 295 30.49 -23.07 2.65
CA TYR A 295 30.25 -21.64 2.54
C TYR A 295 28.82 -21.45 2.05
N TYR A 296 28.10 -20.53 2.68
CA TYR A 296 26.75 -20.14 2.29
C TYR A 296 26.62 -18.62 2.37
N ALA A 297 25.97 -18.03 1.38
CA ALA A 297 25.74 -16.61 1.32
C ALA A 297 24.45 -16.27 0.58
N ILE A 298 23.88 -15.12 0.96
CA ILE A 298 22.69 -14.54 0.36
C ILE A 298 23.08 -13.15 -0.16
N HIS A 299 22.86 -12.93 -1.45
CA HIS A 299 22.91 -11.64 -2.10
C HIS A 299 21.52 -10.99 -2.08
N VAL A 300 21.46 -9.70 -1.75
CA VAL A 300 20.23 -8.91 -1.69
C VAL A 300 20.27 -7.88 -2.82
N ASP A 301 19.44 -8.10 -3.84
CA ASP A 301 19.18 -7.14 -4.91
C ASP A 301 17.94 -6.32 -4.56
N SER A 302 17.92 -5.04 -4.88
CA SER A 302 16.78 -4.19 -4.54
C SER A 302 16.59 -3.02 -5.48
N GLU A 303 15.34 -2.60 -5.58
CA GLU A 303 14.98 -1.42 -6.33
C GLU A 303 13.97 -0.57 -5.55
N ALA A 304 14.17 0.74 -5.62
CA ALA A 304 13.23 1.74 -5.14
C ALA A 304 12.89 2.69 -6.29
N ILE A 305 11.60 2.91 -6.51
CA ILE A 305 11.10 3.81 -7.56
C ILE A 305 10.03 4.75 -7.02
N SER A 306 9.84 5.87 -7.71
CA SER A 306 8.64 6.69 -7.51
C SER A 306 7.40 5.91 -7.99
N PRO A 307 6.23 6.05 -7.34
CA PRO A 307 4.95 5.54 -7.85
C PRO A 307 4.60 6.04 -9.25
N LEU A 308 5.20 7.16 -9.69
CA LEU A 308 5.05 7.70 -11.05
C LEU A 308 5.81 6.89 -12.11
N ASN A 309 6.70 5.99 -11.71
CA ASN A 309 7.55 5.17 -12.57
C ASN A 309 7.27 3.67 -12.38
N MET A 310 6.11 3.31 -11.83
CA MET A 310 5.65 1.95 -11.54
C MET A 310 5.91 0.94 -12.68
N GLU A 311 5.83 1.41 -13.93
CA GLU A 311 6.03 0.61 -15.13
C GLU A 311 7.41 -0.05 -15.19
N ARG A 312 8.41 0.49 -14.48
CA ARG A 312 9.74 -0.13 -14.36
C ARG A 312 9.71 -1.49 -13.66
N PHE A 313 8.81 -1.67 -12.69
CA PHE A 313 8.63 -2.98 -12.04
C PHE A 313 7.89 -3.99 -12.92
N LEU A 314 7.30 -3.55 -14.03
CA LEU A 314 6.63 -4.39 -15.03
C LEU A 314 7.54 -4.72 -16.22
N GLU A 315 8.75 -4.17 -16.30
CA GLU A 315 9.69 -4.47 -17.38
C GLU A 315 10.05 -5.97 -17.32
N PRO A 316 9.73 -6.76 -18.37
CA PRO A 316 10.01 -8.19 -18.36
C PRO A 316 11.51 -8.45 -18.46
N GLU A 317 11.99 -9.48 -17.75
CA GLU A 317 13.40 -9.89 -17.81
C GLU A 317 13.80 -10.40 -19.21
N VAL A 318 12.82 -10.96 -19.94
CA VAL A 318 12.99 -11.41 -21.32
C VAL A 318 12.19 -10.49 -22.25
N GLU A 319 12.89 -9.89 -23.22
CA GLU A 319 12.27 -9.01 -24.21
C GLU A 319 11.12 -9.72 -24.95
N GLY A 320 9.93 -9.12 -24.91
CA GLY A 320 8.72 -9.65 -25.54
C GLY A 320 7.92 -10.65 -24.70
N ALA A 321 8.32 -10.96 -23.46
CA ALA A 321 7.47 -11.73 -22.56
C ALA A 321 6.19 -10.95 -22.19
N PRO A 322 5.04 -11.62 -22.03
CA PRO A 322 3.80 -10.97 -21.64
C PRO A 322 3.92 -10.39 -20.22
N VAL A 323 3.31 -9.22 -20.00
CA VAL A 323 3.21 -8.61 -18.66
C VAL A 323 2.31 -9.49 -17.79
N ASP A 324 2.75 -9.75 -16.56
CA ASP A 324 1.92 -10.44 -15.57
C ASP A 324 0.79 -9.51 -15.10
N THR A 325 -0.44 -9.84 -15.49
CA THR A 325 -1.63 -9.04 -15.18
C THR A 325 -1.95 -8.99 -13.69
N VAL A 326 -1.58 -10.02 -12.91
CA VAL A 326 -1.79 -10.03 -11.46
C VAL A 326 -0.81 -9.08 -10.80
N LEU A 327 0.47 -9.12 -11.20
CA LEU A 327 1.47 -8.17 -10.73
C LEU A 327 1.11 -6.73 -11.13
N GLN A 328 0.64 -6.52 -12.36
CA GLN A 328 0.15 -5.21 -12.80
C GLN A 328 -0.99 -4.70 -11.91
N GLY A 329 -2.00 -5.53 -11.64
CA GLY A 329 -3.09 -5.14 -10.73
C GLY A 329 -2.62 -4.85 -9.30
N PHE A 330 -1.65 -5.63 -8.79
CA PHE A 330 -1.00 -5.36 -7.50
C PHE A 330 -0.33 -3.99 -7.49
N LEU A 331 0.52 -3.70 -8.49
CA LEU A 331 1.28 -2.45 -8.56
C LEU A 331 0.38 -1.23 -8.79
N GLU A 332 -0.67 -1.36 -9.60
CA GLU A 332 -1.66 -0.30 -9.81
C GLU A 332 -2.43 0.01 -8.52
N GLY A 333 -2.82 -1.03 -7.78
CA GLY A 333 -3.42 -0.86 -6.46
C GLY A 333 -2.43 -0.24 -5.46
N LEU A 334 -1.17 -0.64 -5.48
CA LEU A 334 -0.09 -0.09 -4.66
C LEU A 334 0.24 1.36 -4.99
N LYS A 335 0.15 1.79 -6.24
CA LYS A 335 0.28 3.21 -6.61
C LYS A 335 -0.87 4.04 -6.04
N GLY A 336 -2.06 3.44 -5.94
CA GLY A 336 -3.25 4.06 -5.38
C GLY A 336 -3.77 5.24 -6.20
N ASP A 337 -4.79 5.89 -5.65
CA ASP A 337 -5.43 7.08 -6.23
C ASP A 337 -4.88 8.38 -5.65
N GLY A 338 -3.82 8.33 -4.83
CA GLY A 338 -3.26 9.49 -4.14
C GLY A 338 -4.05 9.94 -2.91
N ASN A 339 -5.14 9.26 -2.56
CA ASN A 339 -5.83 9.43 -1.29
C ASN A 339 -5.24 8.53 -0.21
N PRO A 340 -5.37 8.90 1.08
CA PRO A 340 -5.04 8.02 2.18
C PRO A 340 -5.66 6.63 2.06
N ARG A 341 -4.95 5.60 2.52
CA ARG A 341 -5.39 4.20 2.45
C ARG A 341 -6.59 3.94 3.33
N SER A 342 -7.33 2.87 3.02
CA SER A 342 -8.54 2.51 3.77
C SER A 342 -8.31 2.14 5.23
N HIS A 343 -7.10 1.72 5.61
CA HIS A 343 -6.77 1.37 6.99
C HIS A 343 -6.23 2.57 7.80
N ILE A 344 -5.92 3.71 7.15
CA ILE A 344 -5.41 4.91 7.80
C ILE A 344 -6.59 5.83 8.13
N ASP A 345 -6.75 6.15 9.41
CA ASP A 345 -7.69 7.19 9.85
C ASP A 345 -7.10 8.57 9.54
N SER A 346 -7.72 9.30 8.61
CA SER A 346 -7.24 10.62 8.13
C SER A 346 -8.31 11.70 8.31
N ASP A 347 -7.89 12.96 8.32
CA ASP A 347 -8.84 14.07 8.38
C ASP A 347 -9.63 14.15 7.07
N ILE A 348 -10.84 14.70 7.11
CA ILE A 348 -11.68 14.84 5.92
C ILE A 348 -11.00 15.69 4.84
N GLY A 349 -10.15 16.64 5.24
CA GLY A 349 -9.38 17.49 4.33
C GLY A 349 -8.21 16.80 3.63
N ASP A 350 -7.77 15.62 4.11
CA ASP A 350 -6.68 14.85 3.50
C ASP A 350 -7.14 14.07 2.27
N PHE A 351 -8.45 13.94 2.07
CA PHE A 351 -9.05 13.26 0.94
C PHE A 351 -9.35 14.23 -0.21
N ASP A 352 -8.99 13.86 -1.43
CA ASP A 352 -9.43 14.47 -2.68
C ASP A 352 -10.61 13.66 -3.24
N PHE A 353 -11.83 14.09 -2.89
CA PHE A 353 -13.05 13.41 -3.29
C PHE A 353 -13.37 13.55 -4.79
N GLU A 354 -12.83 14.57 -5.45
CA GLU A 354 -12.94 14.73 -6.90
C GLU A 354 -12.09 13.67 -7.60
N ARG A 355 -10.87 13.41 -7.12
CA ARG A 355 -10.03 12.32 -7.61
C ARG A 355 -10.61 10.94 -7.30
N MET A 356 -11.22 10.75 -6.12
CA MET A 356 -11.99 9.52 -5.84
C MET A 356 -13.13 9.32 -6.84
N SER A 357 -13.77 10.41 -7.30
CA SER A 357 -14.87 10.34 -8.26
C SER A 357 -14.46 9.84 -9.64
N GLN A 358 -13.21 10.12 -10.02
CA GLN A 358 -12.58 9.71 -11.27
C GLN A 358 -12.05 8.27 -11.21
N GLY A 359 -11.77 7.77 -10.00
CA GLY A 359 -11.42 6.38 -9.73
C GLY A 359 -12.64 5.44 -9.74
N ALA A 360 -12.44 4.22 -9.22
CA ALA A 360 -13.52 3.25 -9.11
C ALA A 360 -14.50 3.66 -7.97
N PRO A 361 -15.80 3.86 -8.24
CA PRO A 361 -16.77 4.06 -7.18
C PRO A 361 -16.82 2.89 -6.21
N GLY A 362 -17.27 3.15 -4.97
CA GLY A 362 -17.22 2.14 -3.92
C GLY A 362 -15.89 2.08 -3.16
N ARG A 363 -14.93 2.96 -3.45
CA ARG A 363 -13.71 3.17 -2.65
C ARG A 363 -14.04 3.27 -1.16
N ILE A 364 -13.44 2.41 -0.36
CA ILE A 364 -13.52 2.44 1.11
C ILE A 364 -12.41 3.35 1.63
N PHE A 365 -12.67 4.22 2.59
CA PHE A 365 -11.67 5.06 3.25
C PHE A 365 -12.01 5.23 4.74
N THR A 366 -11.06 5.63 5.58
CA THR A 366 -11.30 5.80 7.02
C THR A 366 -11.11 7.25 7.43
N MET A 367 -12.11 7.80 8.12
CA MET A 367 -12.06 9.09 8.78
C MET A 367 -12.90 9.03 10.06
N ALA A 368 -12.61 9.88 11.04
CA ALA A 368 -13.35 9.89 12.30
C ALA A 368 -13.33 8.54 13.04
N GLY A 369 -12.26 7.76 12.90
CA GLY A 369 -12.12 6.41 13.43
C GLY A 369 -13.09 5.40 12.80
N GLN A 370 -13.69 5.71 11.65
CA GLN A 370 -14.76 4.93 11.04
C GLN A 370 -14.55 4.77 9.54
N GLN A 371 -14.81 3.56 9.02
CA GLN A 371 -14.78 3.31 7.59
C GLN A 371 -16.03 3.85 6.89
N PHE A 372 -15.80 4.54 5.78
CA PHE A 372 -16.78 5.04 4.84
C PHE A 372 -16.55 4.46 3.45
N ARG A 373 -17.58 4.55 2.62
CA ARG A 373 -17.57 4.18 1.22
C ARG A 373 -18.01 5.38 0.40
N TYR A 374 -17.24 5.68 -0.64
CA TYR A 374 -17.59 6.69 -1.64
C TYR A 374 -18.70 6.18 -2.56
N LEU A 375 -19.77 6.98 -2.73
CA LEU A 375 -20.94 6.60 -3.53
C LEU A 375 -20.99 7.35 -4.86
N GLU A 376 -21.11 8.67 -4.86
CA GLU A 376 -21.23 9.43 -6.11
C GLU A 376 -20.77 10.89 -5.98
N ASN A 377 -20.38 11.47 -7.12
CA ASN A 377 -20.21 12.91 -7.29
C ASN A 377 -21.57 13.52 -7.71
N GLN A 378 -22.11 14.41 -6.88
CA GLN A 378 -23.34 15.15 -7.14
C GLN A 378 -23.10 16.50 -7.83
N GLY A 379 -21.86 16.81 -8.19
CA GLY A 379 -21.43 18.04 -8.82
C GLY A 379 -21.25 19.19 -7.84
N ASN A 380 -20.64 20.28 -8.31
CA ASN A 380 -20.33 21.47 -7.50
C ASN A 380 -19.57 21.15 -6.21
N GLY A 381 -18.60 20.23 -6.26
CA GLY A 381 -17.81 19.79 -5.09
C GLY A 381 -18.57 18.92 -4.09
N ASN A 382 -19.78 18.43 -4.41
CA ASN A 382 -20.58 17.63 -3.50
C ASN A 382 -20.41 16.14 -3.77
N HIS A 383 -20.08 15.38 -2.73
CA HIS A 383 -19.71 13.98 -2.80
C HIS A 383 -20.49 13.17 -1.78
N MET A 384 -21.30 12.22 -2.24
CA MET A 384 -22.08 11.36 -1.36
C MET A 384 -21.21 10.20 -0.86
N ILE A 385 -21.25 9.97 0.44
CA ILE A 385 -20.56 8.88 1.12
C ILE A 385 -21.52 8.17 2.09
N ILE A 386 -21.19 6.94 2.46
CA ILE A 386 -21.94 6.15 3.45
C ILE A 386 -20.99 5.43 4.37
N ARG A 387 -21.34 5.21 5.65
CA ARG A 387 -20.56 4.29 6.49
C ARG A 387 -20.41 2.94 5.79
N ASN A 388 -19.22 2.35 5.82
CA ASN A 388 -19.00 1.06 5.17
C ASN A 388 -19.81 -0.05 5.87
N GLN A 389 -19.97 0.03 7.20
CA GLN A 389 -20.74 -0.91 8.02
C GLN A 389 -21.90 -0.22 8.77
N THR A 390 -22.86 -0.99 9.29
CA THR A 390 -23.93 -0.43 10.14
C THR A 390 -23.42 0.04 11.49
N ILE A 391 -24.10 1.01 12.10
CA ILE A 391 -23.86 1.42 13.49
C ILE A 391 -24.30 0.29 14.44
N GLY A 392 -23.40 -0.09 15.36
CA GLY A 392 -23.74 -0.78 16.61
C GLY A 392 -24.63 -2.02 16.51
N ALA A 393 -25.43 -2.24 17.56
CA ALA A 393 -26.39 -3.33 17.65
C ALA A 393 -27.64 -3.04 16.77
N PRO A 394 -28.40 -4.08 16.39
CA PRO A 394 -29.66 -3.91 15.65
C PRO A 394 -30.61 -2.90 16.29
N ILE A 395 -31.27 -2.10 15.46
CA ILE A 395 -32.19 -1.02 15.87
C ILE A 395 -33.55 -1.25 15.23
N LEU A 396 -34.62 -0.97 15.97
CA LEU A 396 -35.97 -1.00 15.42
C LEU A 396 -36.12 0.06 14.31
N GLY A 397 -36.77 -0.28 13.20
CA GLY A 397 -36.95 0.62 12.07
C GLY A 397 -37.61 1.95 12.43
N VAL A 398 -38.48 1.99 13.45
CA VAL A 398 -39.07 3.24 13.97
C VAL A 398 -38.05 4.21 14.57
N ASN A 399 -36.92 3.69 15.08
CA ASN A 399 -35.88 4.47 15.75
C ASN A 399 -34.71 4.83 14.82
N ARG A 400 -34.76 4.45 13.53
CA ARG A 400 -33.65 4.62 12.58
C ARG A 400 -33.18 6.07 12.43
N ASN A 401 -34.11 7.04 12.46
CA ASN A 401 -33.76 8.46 12.32
C ASN A 401 -33.11 8.99 13.60
N ALA A 402 -33.58 8.54 14.77
CA ALA A 402 -32.96 8.90 16.04
C ALA A 402 -31.53 8.36 16.11
N ALA A 403 -31.30 7.12 15.65
CA ALA A 403 -29.97 6.53 15.61
C ALA A 403 -29.01 7.25 14.65
N VAL A 404 -29.45 7.64 13.45
CA VAL A 404 -28.63 8.46 12.54
C VAL A 404 -28.26 9.80 13.17
N ASN A 405 -29.23 10.45 13.82
CA ASN A 405 -29.00 11.75 14.45
C ASN A 405 -28.06 11.64 15.66
N ASP A 406 -28.20 10.59 16.47
CA ASP A 406 -27.32 10.31 17.61
C ASP A 406 -25.88 10.09 17.14
N TRP A 407 -25.69 9.21 16.16
CA TRP A 407 -24.41 8.96 15.53
C TRP A 407 -23.76 10.24 14.97
N TYR A 408 -24.52 11.04 14.21
CA TYR A 408 -24.00 12.27 13.62
C TYR A 408 -23.48 13.24 14.69
N ASN A 409 -24.24 13.44 15.76
CA ASN A 409 -23.93 14.44 16.77
C ASN A 409 -22.89 14.00 17.80
N ASN A 410 -22.81 12.70 18.07
CA ASN A 410 -22.05 12.15 19.21
C ASN A 410 -20.89 11.23 18.80
N GLU A 411 -20.90 10.67 17.59
CA GLU A 411 -19.84 9.76 17.11
C GLU A 411 -19.08 10.31 15.89
N PHE A 412 -19.75 10.99 14.95
CA PHE A 412 -19.11 11.55 13.77
C PHE A 412 -18.51 12.93 14.06
N LEU A 413 -19.31 13.85 14.58
CA LEU A 413 -18.84 15.19 14.89
C LEU A 413 -17.96 15.20 16.15
N PRO A 414 -16.79 15.86 16.11
CA PRO A 414 -15.96 16.05 17.28
C PRO A 414 -16.72 16.73 18.43
N SER A 415 -16.31 16.43 19.66
CA SER A 415 -16.82 17.10 20.87
C SER A 415 -16.22 18.50 21.06
N ASP A 416 -15.05 18.77 20.48
CA ASP A 416 -14.43 20.09 20.45
C ASP A 416 -15.28 21.04 19.58
N PRO A 417 -15.75 22.19 20.11
CA PRO A 417 -16.64 23.08 19.38
C PRO A 417 -16.07 23.66 18.08
N VAL A 418 -14.76 23.92 18.04
CA VAL A 418 -14.10 24.54 16.86
C VAL A 418 -13.95 23.50 15.76
N LEU A 419 -13.47 22.30 16.10
CA LEU A 419 -13.37 21.20 15.15
C LEU A 419 -14.76 20.75 14.68
N ARG A 420 -15.76 20.78 15.57
CA ARG A 420 -17.15 20.49 15.23
C ARG A 420 -17.68 21.43 14.15
N GLU A 421 -17.51 22.74 14.31
CA GLU A 421 -17.95 23.73 13.33
C GLU A 421 -17.26 23.53 11.97
N GLN A 422 -15.96 23.21 11.98
CA GLN A 422 -15.21 22.89 10.77
C GLN A 422 -15.75 21.62 10.08
N TRP A 423 -16.01 20.56 10.83
CA TRP A 423 -16.56 19.31 10.30
C TRP A 423 -17.99 19.48 9.76
N GLU A 424 -18.83 20.22 10.48
CA GLU A 424 -20.17 20.58 10.00
C GLU A 424 -20.08 21.39 8.70
N ALA A 425 -19.07 22.26 8.53
CA ALA A 425 -18.87 23.04 7.31
C ALA A 425 -18.58 22.18 6.07
N TYR A 426 -17.95 21.01 6.23
CA TYR A 426 -17.78 20.03 5.15
C TYR A 426 -19.07 19.28 4.82
N VAL A 427 -20.06 19.22 5.71
CA VAL A 427 -21.31 18.49 5.46
C VAL A 427 -22.29 19.39 4.70
N ALA A 428 -22.60 19.04 3.45
CA ALA A 428 -23.55 19.78 2.63
C ALA A 428 -24.98 19.67 3.19
N PRO A 429 -25.79 20.76 3.11
CA PRO A 429 -27.15 20.73 3.61
C PRO A 429 -28.07 19.87 2.72
N VAL A 430 -28.95 19.10 3.35
CA VAL A 430 -29.99 18.28 2.70
C VAL A 430 -31.38 18.68 3.21
N ALA A 431 -32.44 18.19 2.58
CA ALA A 431 -33.81 18.50 3.01
C ALA A 431 -34.03 18.19 4.51
N SER A 432 -34.67 19.11 5.23
CA SER A 432 -35.02 18.94 6.65
C SER A 432 -36.07 17.86 6.89
N SER A 433 -36.83 17.51 5.85
CA SER A 433 -37.78 16.40 5.83
C SER A 433 -37.79 15.70 4.49
N PHE A 434 -38.06 14.40 4.49
CA PHE A 434 -38.15 13.57 3.29
C PHE A 434 -39.61 13.17 3.03
N PRO A 435 -40.02 12.97 1.76
CA PRO A 435 -41.36 12.56 1.41
C PRO A 435 -41.79 11.28 2.15
N ALA A 436 -42.94 11.35 2.85
CA ALA A 436 -43.49 10.22 3.60
C ALA A 436 -44.61 9.53 2.79
N THR A 437 -44.24 8.75 1.78
CA THR A 437 -45.19 7.88 1.07
C THR A 437 -44.69 6.44 1.02
N ASN A 438 -45.62 5.49 0.93
CA ASN A 438 -45.27 4.08 0.83
C ASN A 438 -44.92 3.68 -0.61
N LEU A 439 -43.92 2.79 -0.73
CA LEU A 439 -43.65 2.05 -1.95
C LEU A 439 -43.94 0.58 -1.67
N SER A 440 -45.05 0.07 -2.17
CA SER A 440 -45.46 -1.32 -1.92
C SER A 440 -44.43 -2.32 -2.44
N TRP A 441 -44.05 -3.27 -1.60
CA TRP A 441 -43.13 -4.36 -1.98
C TRP A 441 -43.69 -5.22 -3.13
N ALA A 442 -45.00 -5.41 -3.17
CA ALA A 442 -45.67 -6.25 -4.17
C ALA A 442 -45.74 -5.61 -5.55
N ASP A 443 -45.70 -4.27 -5.62
CA ASP A 443 -45.93 -3.52 -6.86
C ASP A 443 -44.61 -3.14 -7.57
N THR A 444 -43.48 -3.66 -7.11
CA THR A 444 -42.14 -3.32 -7.63
C THR A 444 -41.50 -4.49 -8.39
N ASP A 445 -41.07 -4.20 -9.61
CA ASP A 445 -40.35 -5.12 -10.49
C ASP A 445 -38.85 -5.03 -10.24
N ARG A 446 -38.25 -6.12 -9.73
CA ARG A 446 -36.84 -6.19 -9.34
C ARG A 446 -36.06 -7.08 -10.30
N ALA A 447 -35.12 -6.51 -11.04
CA ALA A 447 -34.20 -7.25 -11.89
C ALA A 447 -33.15 -8.03 -11.08
N LEU A 448 -32.45 -8.98 -11.72
CA LEU A 448 -31.42 -9.82 -11.08
C LEU A 448 -30.22 -9.02 -10.53
N ASN A 449 -29.90 -7.86 -11.11
CA ASN A 449 -28.87 -6.95 -10.59
C ASN A 449 -29.38 -6.12 -9.38
N GLY A 450 -30.64 -6.29 -9.00
CA GLY A 450 -31.30 -5.52 -7.95
C GLY A 450 -31.72 -4.12 -8.36
N VAL A 451 -31.80 -3.79 -9.65
CA VAL A 451 -32.48 -2.58 -10.09
C VAL A 451 -34.00 -2.79 -9.99
N ILE A 452 -34.73 -1.86 -9.36
CA ILE A 452 -36.18 -1.77 -9.48
C ILE A 452 -36.48 -1.07 -10.81
N THR A 453 -37.00 -1.79 -11.79
CA THR A 453 -37.14 -1.30 -13.18
C THR A 453 -38.31 -0.33 -13.33
N ASN A 454 -39.41 -0.57 -12.64
CA ASN A 454 -40.63 0.23 -12.69
C ASN A 454 -40.70 1.35 -11.63
N LEU A 455 -39.57 1.73 -11.00
CA LEU A 455 -39.61 2.72 -9.91
C LEU A 455 -40.19 4.08 -10.36
N GLU A 456 -39.99 4.45 -11.62
CA GLU A 456 -40.50 5.70 -12.21
C GLU A 456 -42.03 5.82 -12.25
N ASP A 457 -42.74 4.68 -12.19
CA ASP A 457 -44.21 4.64 -12.09
C ASP A 457 -44.72 5.13 -10.72
N PHE A 458 -43.82 5.34 -9.76
CA PHE A 458 -44.10 5.85 -8.43
C PHE A 458 -43.41 7.22 -8.25
N PRO A 459 -44.00 8.34 -8.71
CA PRO A 459 -43.30 9.62 -8.79
C PRO A 459 -42.73 10.14 -7.47
N ILE A 460 -43.45 9.94 -6.35
CA ILE A 460 -43.00 10.39 -5.04
C ILE A 460 -41.87 9.50 -4.50
N PRO A 461 -41.98 8.15 -4.46
CA PRO A 461 -40.82 7.31 -4.13
C PRO A 461 -39.63 7.49 -5.06
N TYR A 462 -39.86 7.65 -6.36
CA TYR A 462 -38.81 7.87 -7.37
C TYR A 462 -38.10 9.21 -7.15
N GLY A 463 -38.84 10.25 -6.82
CA GLY A 463 -38.34 11.60 -6.53
C GLY A 463 -37.69 11.76 -5.15
N ASP A 464 -37.77 10.76 -4.26
CA ASP A 464 -37.11 10.77 -2.94
C ASP A 464 -35.59 10.54 -3.05
N ARG A 465 -34.94 11.23 -3.98
CA ARG A 465 -33.48 11.26 -4.13
C ARG A 465 -32.88 12.28 -3.17
N THR A 466 -31.85 11.88 -2.44
CA THR A 466 -31.11 12.80 -1.60
C THR A 466 -30.15 13.60 -2.44
N VAL A 467 -30.32 14.92 -2.41
CA VAL A 467 -29.48 15.91 -3.09
C VAL A 467 -29.20 17.06 -2.14
N VAL A 468 -28.20 17.88 -2.48
CA VAL A 468 -27.94 19.13 -1.75
C VAL A 468 -29.11 20.10 -1.89
N VAL A 469 -29.54 20.65 -0.77
CA VAL A 469 -30.59 21.68 -0.66
C VAL A 469 -29.98 22.87 0.07
N PRO A 470 -29.70 24.01 -0.59
CA PRO A 470 -28.99 25.14 0.03
C PRO A 470 -29.62 25.66 1.33
N GLU A 471 -30.94 25.70 1.40
CA GLU A 471 -31.71 26.12 2.60
C GLU A 471 -32.06 24.94 3.53
N GLY A 472 -31.37 23.82 3.37
CA GLY A 472 -31.57 22.59 4.14
C GLY A 472 -30.81 22.57 5.47
N GLU A 473 -30.69 21.37 6.04
CA GLU A 473 -29.95 21.09 7.26
C GLU A 473 -28.68 20.31 6.95
N ARG A 474 -27.57 20.68 7.60
CA ARG A 474 -26.31 19.92 7.55
C ARG A 474 -26.44 18.72 8.49
N ARG A 475 -26.71 17.54 7.94
CA ARG A 475 -27.05 16.34 8.70
C ARG A 475 -26.73 15.05 7.96
N ALA A 476 -26.56 13.99 8.72
CA ALA A 476 -26.63 12.64 8.19
C ALA A 476 -28.06 12.21 7.86
N PHE A 477 -28.20 11.22 6.98
CA PHE A 477 -29.48 10.68 6.55
C PHE A 477 -29.44 9.17 6.29
N ASN A 478 -30.63 8.56 6.30
CA ASN A 478 -30.85 7.21 5.79
C ASN A 478 -31.12 7.29 4.28
N LEU A 479 -30.48 6.43 3.48
CA LEU A 479 -30.77 6.34 2.04
C LEU A 479 -32.22 5.91 1.79
N SER A 480 -32.81 6.39 0.70
CA SER A 480 -34.11 5.93 0.21
C SER A 480 -33.96 4.75 -0.75
N VAL A 481 -35.10 4.15 -1.13
CA VAL A 481 -35.14 3.20 -2.27
C VAL A 481 -34.68 3.89 -3.56
N ALA A 482 -35.02 5.15 -3.79
CA ALA A 482 -34.57 5.88 -4.99
C ALA A 482 -33.05 6.09 -5.00
N ASP A 483 -32.45 6.41 -3.86
CA ASP A 483 -30.99 6.56 -3.75
C ASP A 483 -30.28 5.25 -4.11
N VAL A 484 -30.66 4.15 -3.44
CA VAL A 484 -30.03 2.84 -3.66
C VAL A 484 -30.30 2.32 -5.07
N ASN A 485 -31.51 2.55 -5.62
CA ASN A 485 -31.84 2.15 -6.99
C ASN A 485 -31.03 2.93 -8.03
N HIS A 486 -30.82 4.23 -7.83
CA HIS A 486 -29.96 5.05 -8.70
C HIS A 486 -28.49 4.62 -8.63
N LEU A 487 -27.96 4.45 -7.42
CA LEU A 487 -26.58 4.03 -7.21
C LEU A 487 -26.33 2.64 -7.82
N THR A 488 -27.33 1.75 -7.77
CA THR A 488 -27.28 0.47 -8.49
C THR A 488 -27.27 0.68 -10.01
N ARG A 489 -28.19 1.51 -10.55
CA ARG A 489 -28.29 1.76 -12.00
C ARG A 489 -27.05 2.41 -12.60
N THR A 490 -26.37 3.25 -11.84
CA THR A 490 -25.16 3.97 -12.26
C THR A 490 -23.87 3.18 -12.01
N GLY A 491 -23.98 1.95 -11.50
CA GLY A 491 -22.82 1.09 -11.19
C GLY A 491 -22.03 1.55 -9.98
N ARG A 492 -22.57 2.42 -9.12
CA ARG A 492 -21.94 2.86 -7.87
C ARG A 492 -22.11 1.83 -6.74
N PHE A 493 -23.10 0.96 -6.89
CA PHE A 493 -23.13 -0.38 -6.31
C PHE A 493 -23.01 -1.39 -7.46
N PHE A 494 -21.79 -1.82 -7.80
CA PHE A 494 -21.50 -2.64 -8.98
C PHE A 494 -22.15 -4.04 -8.90
N GLY A 495 -22.29 -4.58 -7.69
CA GLY A 495 -22.97 -5.83 -7.42
C GLY A 495 -23.86 -5.78 -6.18
N MET A 496 -24.55 -6.90 -5.93
CA MET A 496 -25.35 -7.07 -4.72
C MET A 496 -24.48 -6.86 -3.47
N LEU A 497 -23.28 -7.43 -3.42
CA LEU A 497 -22.41 -7.37 -2.24
C LEU A 497 -22.01 -5.94 -1.85
N ASP A 498 -21.86 -5.01 -2.79
CA ASP A 498 -21.48 -3.62 -2.48
C ASP A 498 -22.58 -2.86 -1.71
N ARG A 499 -23.85 -3.25 -1.92
CA ARG A 499 -24.99 -2.74 -1.13
C ARG A 499 -25.03 -3.37 0.26
N GLY A 500 -24.44 -4.55 0.40
CA GLY A 500 -24.35 -5.29 1.63
C GLY A 500 -23.59 -4.55 2.73
N SER A 501 -23.65 -5.14 3.91
CA SER A 501 -22.99 -4.71 5.14
C SER A 501 -22.89 -5.92 6.07
N ASN A 502 -22.19 -5.80 7.18
CA ASN A 502 -22.13 -6.77 8.27
C ASN A 502 -23.50 -7.28 8.75
N THR A 503 -24.56 -6.47 8.60
CA THR A 503 -25.95 -6.89 8.83
C THR A 503 -26.89 -6.20 7.84
N ALA A 504 -28.16 -6.60 7.83
CA ALA A 504 -29.19 -5.90 7.07
C ALA A 504 -29.34 -4.46 7.60
N TRP A 505 -29.70 -3.50 6.75
CA TRP A 505 -29.82 -2.10 7.16
C TRP A 505 -31.06 -1.40 6.59
N TRP A 506 -31.65 -0.52 7.41
CA TRP A 506 -32.89 0.19 7.09
C TRP A 506 -32.71 1.25 6.01
N LEU A 507 -33.72 1.37 5.15
CA LEU A 507 -33.91 2.54 4.29
C LEU A 507 -34.97 3.46 4.87
N ARG A 508 -34.99 4.73 4.44
CA ARG A 508 -36.02 5.66 4.91
C ARG A 508 -37.41 5.39 4.33
N THR A 509 -37.49 4.76 3.16
CA THR A 509 -38.74 4.53 2.40
C THR A 509 -39.64 3.49 3.09
N PRO A 510 -40.88 3.85 3.48
CA PRO A 510 -41.87 2.90 3.97
C PRO A 510 -42.29 1.90 2.87
N SER A 511 -42.45 0.61 3.21
CA SER A 511 -42.98 -0.39 2.29
C SER A 511 -44.50 -0.57 2.40
N THR A 512 -45.07 -0.25 3.56
CA THR A 512 -46.52 -0.23 3.79
C THR A 512 -46.89 0.94 4.69
N ALA A 513 -48.17 1.30 4.72
CA ALA A 513 -48.68 2.34 5.61
C ALA A 513 -48.70 1.92 7.10
N VAL A 514 -48.52 0.63 7.39
CA VAL A 514 -48.78 0.03 8.71
C VAL A 514 -47.51 -0.41 9.44
N LEU A 515 -46.43 0.36 9.28
CA LEU A 515 -45.13 0.19 9.95
C LEU A 515 -44.25 -0.93 9.36
N SER A 516 -44.02 -0.93 8.05
CA SER A 516 -42.93 -1.70 7.43
C SER A 516 -42.05 -0.77 6.61
N PHE A 517 -40.75 -1.05 6.58
CA PHE A 517 -39.77 -0.27 5.84
C PHE A 517 -39.02 -1.17 4.86
N TRP A 518 -38.59 -0.56 3.77
CA TRP A 518 -37.57 -1.17 2.93
C TRP A 518 -36.25 -1.27 3.70
N ASN A 519 -35.54 -2.35 3.45
CA ASN A 519 -34.20 -2.57 3.94
C ASN A 519 -33.36 -3.31 2.90
N VAL A 520 -32.05 -3.30 3.10
CA VAL A 520 -31.10 -4.05 2.31
C VAL A 520 -30.54 -5.15 3.20
N ALA A 521 -30.58 -6.41 2.76
CA ALA A 521 -30.02 -7.54 3.50
C ALA A 521 -28.49 -7.44 3.62
N ALA A 522 -27.89 -8.23 4.50
CA ALA A 522 -26.42 -8.29 4.65
C ALA A 522 -25.70 -8.61 3.32
N ILE A 523 -26.31 -9.47 2.49
CA ILE A 523 -25.82 -9.83 1.14
C ILE A 523 -26.24 -8.82 0.05
N GLY A 524 -26.87 -7.71 0.43
CA GLY A 524 -27.22 -6.60 -0.45
C GLY A 524 -28.41 -6.81 -1.38
N THR A 525 -29.33 -7.70 -1.02
CA THR A 525 -30.64 -7.86 -1.67
C THR A 525 -31.69 -6.96 -1.02
N TRP A 526 -32.70 -6.56 -1.78
CA TRP A 526 -33.85 -5.85 -1.22
C TRP A 526 -34.65 -6.74 -0.28
N VAL A 527 -35.17 -6.15 0.80
CA VAL A 527 -36.12 -6.79 1.70
C VAL A 527 -37.15 -5.72 2.14
N SER A 528 -38.33 -6.17 2.55
CA SER A 528 -39.30 -5.37 3.29
C SER A 528 -39.51 -6.02 4.65
N SER A 529 -39.29 -5.27 5.72
CA SER A 529 -39.36 -5.80 7.08
C SER A 529 -40.30 -4.96 7.96
N PRO A 530 -41.03 -5.59 8.90
CA PRO A 530 -41.77 -4.88 9.93
C PRO A 530 -40.86 -3.96 10.74
N SER A 531 -41.35 -2.79 11.13
CA SER A 531 -40.55 -1.78 11.83
C SER A 531 -40.07 -2.21 13.21
N ASN A 532 -40.63 -3.29 13.75
CA ASN A 532 -40.21 -3.92 15.01
C ASN A 532 -39.23 -5.08 14.79
N GLY A 533 -38.74 -5.29 13.56
CA GLY A 533 -37.71 -6.28 13.26
C GLY A 533 -36.39 -5.96 13.96
N GLY A 534 -35.95 -6.84 14.86
CA GLY A 534 -34.84 -6.61 15.79
C GLY A 534 -33.45 -7.07 15.31
N SER A 535 -33.24 -7.30 14.01
CA SER A 535 -31.95 -7.78 13.47
C SER A 535 -31.44 -6.93 12.29
N ILE A 536 -31.86 -5.67 12.22
CA ILE A 536 -31.56 -4.74 11.13
C ILE A 536 -30.94 -3.48 11.74
N GLY A 537 -29.79 -3.07 11.23
CA GLY A 537 -29.04 -1.89 11.67
C GLY A 537 -29.37 -0.64 10.87
N VAL A 538 -28.57 0.39 11.09
CA VAL A 538 -28.65 1.69 10.41
C VAL A 538 -27.30 1.99 9.77
N ARG A 539 -27.32 2.50 8.54
CA ARG A 539 -26.10 2.80 7.76
C ARG A 539 -26.17 4.28 7.31
N PRO A 540 -25.66 5.22 8.12
CA PRO A 540 -25.74 6.65 7.84
C PRO A 540 -24.97 7.04 6.58
N ALA A 541 -25.57 7.95 5.81
CA ALA A 541 -24.95 8.61 4.68
C ALA A 541 -24.81 10.12 4.93
N LEU A 542 -23.84 10.73 4.25
CA LEU A 542 -23.51 12.15 4.27
C LEU A 542 -23.28 12.62 2.83
N ILE A 543 -23.44 13.92 2.60
CA ILE A 543 -22.88 14.59 1.42
C ILE A 543 -21.77 15.50 1.93
N ILE A 544 -20.55 15.27 1.48
CA ILE A 544 -19.37 16.08 1.80
C ILE A 544 -19.18 17.12 0.70
N HIS A 545 -18.88 18.35 1.07
CA HIS A 545 -18.56 19.45 0.18
C HIS A 545 -17.08 19.78 0.29
N GLN A 546 -16.35 19.68 -0.83
CA GLN A 546 -14.94 20.03 -0.95
C GLN A 546 -14.70 20.97 -2.14
#